data_AF-A0A537FN70-F1
#
_entry.id   AF-A0A537FN70-F1
#
_cell.length_a   1.000
_cell.length_b   1.000
_cell.length_c   1.000
_cell.angle_alpha   90.00
_cell.angle_beta   90.00
_cell.angle_gamma   90.00
#
_symmetry.space_group_name_H-M   'P 1'
#
loop_
_entity.id
_entity.type
_entity.pdbx_description
1 polymer ?
#
loop_
_entity_poly.entity_id
_entity_poly.type
_entity_poly.pdbx_seq_one_letter_code
_entity_poly.pdbx_strand_id
1 'polypeptide(L)'
;MRVNWFLILGCVLASLYAWQQDPNWADQNLVFSLNNLLAGRVWTLVTALFVHASVPHLLGNMPFLFVFGNTLEKMIGRDNHLLVFFIGGFTSFLLPPLLGIYSPDTGMLGASAAIFTLAACVMLMSPLKFSWLFLAPQ
;
A
#
# COMPACT_ATOMS: atom_id res chain seq x y z
N MET A 1 17.44 9.57 -7.16
CA MET A 1 16.02 9.29 -7.53
C MET A 1 15.22 9.22 -6.24
N ARG A 2 13.99 9.75 -6.22
CA ARG A 2 13.10 9.70 -5.04
C ARG A 2 12.65 8.27 -4.78
N VAL A 3 12.55 7.87 -3.52
CA VAL A 3 12.24 6.48 -3.17
C VAL A 3 10.82 6.07 -3.54
N ASN A 4 9.89 7.03 -3.58
CA ASN A 4 8.52 6.79 -4.00
C ASN A 4 8.40 6.18 -5.41
N TRP A 5 9.33 6.50 -6.33
CA TRP A 5 9.36 5.87 -7.65
C TRP A 5 9.65 4.38 -7.61
N PHE A 6 10.50 3.94 -6.66
CA PHE A 6 10.75 2.51 -6.47
C PHE A 6 9.54 1.80 -5.90
N LEU A 7 8.74 2.45 -5.04
CA LEU A 7 7.48 1.90 -4.57
C LEU A 7 6.46 1.72 -5.70
N ILE A 8 6.30 2.74 -6.55
CA ILE A 8 5.43 2.69 -7.73
C ILE A 8 5.88 1.58 -8.68
N LEU A 9 7.17 1.55 -9.02
CA LEU A 9 7.73 0.52 -9.89
C LEU A 9 7.54 -0.88 -9.30
N GLY A 10 7.76 -1.02 -7.98
CA GLY A 10 7.50 -2.26 -7.25
C GLY A 10 6.04 -2.70 -7.37
N CYS A 11 5.08 -1.78 -7.24
CA CYS A 11 3.66 -2.09 -7.38
C CYS A 11 3.32 -2.58 -8.78
N VAL A 12 3.85 -1.91 -9.81
CA VAL A 12 3.63 -2.28 -11.21
C VAL A 12 4.23 -3.66 -11.50
N LEU A 13 5.51 -3.87 -11.18
CA LEU A 13 6.20 -5.13 -11.47
C LEU A 13 5.61 -6.30 -10.69
N ALA A 14 5.32 -6.13 -9.40
CA ALA A 14 4.73 -7.19 -8.57
C ALA A 14 3.33 -7.56 -9.05
N SER A 15 2.51 -6.58 -9.44
CA SER A 15 1.16 -6.84 -9.97
C SER A 15 1.22 -7.56 -11.32
N LEU A 16 2.08 -7.09 -12.25
CA LEU A 16 2.27 -7.77 -13.54
C LEU A 16 2.78 -9.20 -13.38
N TYR A 17 3.67 -9.44 -12.41
CA TYR A 17 4.15 -10.77 -12.09
C TYR A 17 3.03 -11.64 -11.51
N ALA A 18 2.27 -11.13 -10.54
CA ALA A 18 1.18 -11.86 -9.89
C ALA A 18 0.09 -12.28 -10.89
N TRP A 19 -0.25 -11.43 -11.86
CA TRP A 19 -1.26 -11.73 -12.89
C TRP A 19 -0.85 -12.81 -13.88
N GLN A 20 0.44 -13.18 -13.92
CA GLN A 20 0.93 -14.28 -14.75
C GLN A 20 0.92 -15.63 -14.02
N GLN A 21 0.68 -15.64 -12.71
CA GLN A 21 0.70 -16.85 -11.90
C GLN A 21 -0.68 -17.50 -11.82
N ASP A 22 -0.71 -18.77 -11.42
CA ASP A 22 -1.95 -19.44 -11.03
C ASP A 22 -2.63 -18.64 -9.89
N PRO A 23 -3.94 -18.35 -9.99
CA PRO A 23 -4.63 -17.55 -8.97
C PRO A 23 -4.55 -18.13 -7.56
N ASN A 24 -4.63 -19.45 -7.40
CA ASN A 24 -4.57 -20.08 -6.07
C ASN A 24 -3.15 -19.99 -5.52
N TRP A 25 -2.14 -20.17 -6.37
CA TRP A 25 -0.75 -19.99 -5.97
C TRP A 25 -0.47 -18.54 -5.55
N ALA A 26 -0.97 -17.56 -6.32
CA ALA A 26 -0.78 -16.15 -6.02
C ALA A 26 -1.47 -15.75 -4.71
N ASP A 27 -2.69 -16.24 -4.47
CA ASP A 27 -3.42 -15.99 -3.23
C ASP A 27 -2.68 -16.57 -2.00
N GLN A 28 -2.10 -17.75 -2.13
CA GLN A 28 -1.35 -18.36 -1.04
C GLN A 28 0.01 -17.69 -0.79
N ASN A 29 0.69 -17.21 -1.84
CA ASN A 29 2.10 -16.80 -1.72
C ASN A 29 2.34 -15.30 -1.82
N LEU A 30 1.41 -14.52 -2.38
CA LEU A 30 1.58 -13.09 -2.62
C LEU A 30 0.55 -12.23 -1.90
N VAL A 31 -0.61 -12.78 -1.54
CA VAL A 31 -1.69 -12.11 -0.84
C VAL A 31 -1.59 -12.35 0.66
N PHE A 32 -1.84 -11.32 1.45
CA PHE A 32 -1.84 -11.43 2.89
C PHE A 32 -3.16 -12.03 3.36
N SER A 33 -3.09 -13.06 4.19
CA SER A 33 -4.18 -13.48 5.06
C SER A 33 -3.56 -13.88 6.40
N LEU A 34 -4.33 -13.82 7.49
CA LEU A 34 -3.80 -14.24 8.79
C LEU A 34 -3.40 -15.72 8.75
N ASN A 35 -4.14 -16.56 8.02
CA ASN A 35 -3.79 -17.97 7.85
C ASN A 35 -2.50 -18.15 7.03
N ASN A 36 -2.25 -17.36 5.98
CA ASN A 36 -0.96 -17.39 5.27
C ASN A 36 0.20 -17.00 6.20
N LEU A 37 0.01 -15.98 7.03
CA LEU A 37 1.00 -15.55 8.02
C LEU A 37 1.29 -16.66 9.03
N LEU A 38 0.25 -17.26 9.62
CA LEU A 38 0.36 -18.35 10.59
C LEU A 38 0.94 -19.63 9.99
N ALA A 39 0.74 -19.86 8.69
CA ALA A 39 1.36 -20.95 7.94
C ALA A 39 2.85 -20.70 7.61
N GLY A 40 3.45 -19.61 8.10
CA GLY A 40 4.87 -19.29 7.92
C GLY A 40 5.19 -18.48 6.67
N ARG A 41 4.18 -18.04 5.90
CA ARG A 41 4.38 -17.21 4.69
C ARG A 41 4.52 -15.74 5.05
N VAL A 42 5.51 -15.42 5.89
CA VAL A 42 5.72 -14.09 6.47
C VAL A 42 5.98 -13.00 5.42
N TRP A 43 6.47 -13.38 4.24
CA TRP A 43 6.71 -12.46 3.12
C TRP A 43 5.41 -11.88 2.55
N THR A 44 4.27 -12.55 2.73
CA THR A 44 2.95 -12.08 2.25
C THR A 44 2.60 -10.71 2.82
N LEU A 45 3.06 -10.40 4.04
CA LEU A 45 2.87 -9.09 4.67
C LEU A 45 3.48 -7.95 3.84
N VAL A 46 4.59 -8.22 3.16
CA VAL A 46 5.29 -7.24 2.31
C VAL A 46 4.78 -7.32 0.87
N THR A 47 4.73 -8.52 0.27
CA THR A 47 4.36 -8.68 -1.14
C THR A 47 2.95 -8.17 -1.42
N ALA A 48 2.03 -8.38 -0.47
CA ALA A 48 0.64 -7.97 -0.62
C ALA A 48 0.49 -6.45 -0.74
N LEU A 49 1.42 -5.63 -0.22
CA LEU A 49 1.38 -4.18 -0.41
C LEU A 49 1.62 -3.78 -1.87
N PHE A 50 2.33 -4.59 -2.64
CA PHE A 50 2.71 -4.27 -4.02
C PHE A 50 1.80 -4.93 -5.06
N VAL A 51 1.11 -6.02 -4.69
CA VAL A 51 0.20 -6.74 -5.59
C VAL A 51 -1.18 -6.10 -5.59
N HIS A 52 -1.78 -5.94 -6.77
CA HIS A 52 -3.13 -5.42 -6.96
C HIS A 52 -4.01 -6.44 -7.69
N ALA A 53 -5.28 -6.53 -7.32
CA ALA A 53 -6.20 -7.54 -7.84
C ALA A 53 -6.51 -7.37 -9.34
N SER A 54 -6.40 -6.16 -9.87
CA SER A 54 -6.75 -5.85 -11.25
C SER A 54 -6.07 -4.57 -11.73
N VAL A 55 -6.06 -4.36 -13.05
CA VAL A 55 -5.52 -3.14 -13.68
C VAL A 55 -6.21 -1.87 -13.16
N PRO A 56 -7.56 -1.79 -13.05
CA PRO A 56 -8.20 -0.61 -12.47
C PRO A 56 -7.80 -0.35 -11.02
N HIS A 57 -7.60 -1.40 -10.21
CA HIS A 57 -7.16 -1.25 -8.83
C HIS A 57 -5.73 -0.68 -8.75
N LEU A 58 -4.81 -1.17 -9.60
CA LEU A 58 -3.45 -0.62 -9.71
C LEU A 58 -3.47 0.85 -10.16
N LEU A 59 -4.15 1.14 -11.28
CA LEU A 59 -4.24 2.49 -11.83
C LEU A 59 -4.95 3.47 -10.90
N GLY A 60 -5.88 3.00 -10.08
CA GLY A 60 -6.53 3.81 -9.05
C GLY A 60 -5.55 4.25 -7.95
N ASN A 61 -4.55 3.44 -7.61
CA ASN A 61 -3.61 3.73 -6.52
C ASN A 61 -2.40 4.58 -6.97
N MET A 62 -1.86 4.33 -8.17
CA MET A 62 -0.59 4.94 -8.58
C MET A 62 -0.59 6.48 -8.61
N PRO A 63 -1.65 7.17 -9.08
CA PRO A 63 -1.71 8.64 -9.02
C PRO A 63 -1.65 9.18 -7.59
N PHE A 64 -2.34 8.53 -6.64
CA PHE A 64 -2.32 8.96 -5.24
C PHE A 64 -0.98 8.68 -4.57
N LEU A 65 -0.36 7.51 -4.84
CA LEU A 65 1.00 7.24 -4.37
C LEU A 65 2.00 8.23 -4.97
N PHE A 66 1.84 8.58 -6.25
CA PHE A 66 2.65 9.60 -6.89
C PHE A 66 2.49 10.98 -6.22
N VAL A 67 1.26 11.45 -5.98
CA VAL A 67 1.01 12.77 -5.39
C VAL A 67 1.40 12.78 -3.92
N PHE A 68 0.74 11.98 -3.08
CA PHE A 68 0.94 12.02 -1.63
C PHE A 68 2.31 11.48 -1.21
N GLY A 69 2.82 10.45 -1.90
CA GLY A 69 4.14 9.90 -1.60
C GLY A 69 5.26 10.89 -1.90
N ASN A 70 5.24 11.54 -3.07
CA ASN A 70 6.26 12.55 -3.40
C ASN A 70 6.16 13.80 -2.52
N THR A 71 4.95 14.19 -2.11
CA THR A 71 4.74 15.32 -1.18
C THR A 71 5.29 14.97 0.20
N LEU A 72 4.92 13.83 0.77
CA LEU A 72 5.42 13.45 2.09
C LEU A 72 6.94 13.23 2.10
N GLU A 73 7.50 12.56 1.08
CA GLU A 73 8.95 12.35 0.97
C GLU A 73 9.72 13.68 0.96
N LYS A 74 9.16 14.75 0.36
CA LYS A 74 9.76 16.10 0.43
C LYS A 74 9.72 16.68 1.85
N MET A 75 8.66 16.41 2.60
CA MET A 75 8.41 17.00 3.92
C MET A 75 9.23 16.33 5.02
N ILE A 76 9.31 15.00 5.02
CA ILE A 76 9.91 14.22 6.13
C ILE A 76 11.18 13.46 5.74
N GLY A 77 11.58 13.54 4.46
CA GLY A 77 12.72 12.81 3.93
C GLY A 77 12.41 11.35 3.60
N ARG A 78 13.40 10.68 3.01
CA ARG A 78 13.29 9.34 2.43
C ARG A 78 12.92 8.27 3.45
N ASP A 79 13.67 8.19 4.54
CA ASP A 79 13.60 7.05 5.45
C ASP A 79 12.30 7.09 6.27
N ASN A 80 11.88 8.28 6.72
CA ASN A 80 10.59 8.46 7.39
C ASN A 80 9.40 8.19 6.46
N HIS A 81 9.49 8.58 5.18
CA HIS A 81 8.47 8.26 4.19
C HIS A 81 8.26 6.74 4.04
N LEU A 82 9.36 5.98 3.95
CA LEU A 82 9.28 4.51 3.92
C LEU A 82 8.67 3.94 5.20
N LEU A 83 9.08 4.44 6.37
CA LEU A 83 8.52 3.99 7.65
C LEU A 83 7.01 4.21 7.69
N VAL A 84 6.53 5.40 7.31
CA VAL A 84 5.09 5.71 7.28
C VAL A 84 4.34 4.78 6.31
N PHE A 85 4.90 4.56 5.11
CA PHE A 85 4.30 3.65 4.12
C PHE A 85 4.17 2.22 4.66
N PHE A 86 5.26 1.64 5.18
CA PHE A 86 5.25 0.25 5.65
C PHE A 86 4.47 0.07 6.95
N ILE A 87 4.57 0.99 7.92
CA ILE A 87 3.80 0.89 9.17
C ILE A 87 2.30 1.00 8.88
N GLY A 88 1.89 1.97 8.06
CA GLY A 88 0.48 2.11 7.66
C GLY A 88 -0.04 0.88 6.91
N GLY A 89 0.75 0.35 5.98
CA GLY A 89 0.44 -0.89 5.27
C GLY A 89 0.30 -2.11 6.20
N PHE A 90 1.32 -2.39 7.01
CA PHE A 90 1.34 -3.58 7.87
C PHE A 90 0.27 -3.54 8.95
N THR A 91 0.03 -2.37 9.57
CA THR A 91 -1.04 -2.23 10.57
C THR A 91 -2.41 -2.50 9.95
N SER A 92 -2.65 -2.06 8.71
CA SER A 92 -3.91 -2.32 8.00
C SER A 92 -4.14 -3.80 7.67
N PHE A 93 -3.08 -4.59 7.49
CA PHE A 93 -3.17 -6.03 7.27
C PHE A 93 -3.33 -6.79 8.58
N LEU A 94 -2.57 -6.43 9.61
CA LEU A 94 -2.53 -7.17 10.87
C LEU A 94 -3.75 -6.89 11.76
N LEU A 95 -4.18 -5.63 11.89
CA LEU A 95 -5.20 -5.27 12.89
C LEU A 95 -6.59 -5.84 12.60
N PRO A 96 -7.16 -5.75 11.38
CA PRO A 96 -8.52 -6.23 11.14
C PRO A 96 -8.77 -7.71 11.48
N PRO A 97 -7.92 -8.68 11.09
CA PRO A 97 -8.13 -10.07 11.49
C PRO A 97 -7.83 -10.32 12.98
N LEU A 98 -6.87 -9.61 13.59
CA LEU A 98 -6.59 -9.73 15.04
C LEU A 98 -7.73 -9.19 15.92
N LEU A 99 -8.44 -8.18 15.44
CA LEU A 99 -9.61 -7.61 16.11
C LEU A 99 -10.92 -8.35 15.78
N GLY A 100 -10.85 -9.42 14.97
CA GLY A 100 -12.03 -10.19 14.55
C GLY A 100 -12.96 -9.45 13.58
N ILE A 101 -12.49 -8.37 12.94
CA ILE A 101 -13.25 -7.62 11.93
C ILE A 101 -13.32 -8.45 10.63
N TYR A 102 -12.20 -9.09 10.26
CA TYR A 102 -12.11 -9.98 9.10
C TYR A 102 -11.82 -11.41 9.53
N SER A 103 -12.29 -12.37 8.73
CA SER A 103 -11.94 -13.77 8.91
C SER A 103 -10.42 -13.96 8.72
N PRO A 104 -9.77 -14.90 9.41
CA PRO A 104 -8.36 -15.21 9.19
C PRO A 104 -8.01 -15.60 7.74
N ASP A 105 -9.01 -16.10 6.99
CA ASP A 105 -8.89 -16.49 5.57
C ASP A 105 -9.09 -15.32 4.59
N THR A 106 -9.49 -14.13 5.06
CA THR A 106 -9.73 -12.99 4.18
C THR A 106 -8.42 -12.51 3.56
N GLY A 107 -8.29 -12.69 2.25
CA GLY A 107 -7.18 -12.17 1.45
C GLY A 107 -7.19 -10.63 1.37
N MET A 108 -6.06 -10.02 1.65
CA MET A 108 -5.84 -8.57 1.66
C MET A 108 -4.61 -8.26 0.81
N LEU A 109 -4.73 -7.26 -0.07
CA LEU A 109 -3.67 -6.83 -0.99
C LEU A 109 -3.91 -5.40 -1.49
N GLY A 110 -2.85 -4.76 -1.96
CA GLY A 110 -2.82 -3.41 -2.50
C GLY A 110 -2.16 -2.40 -1.56
N ALA A 111 -1.65 -1.31 -2.15
CA ALA A 111 -0.96 -0.24 -1.43
C ALA A 111 -1.92 0.79 -0.80
N SER A 112 -3.23 0.62 -0.94
CA SER A 112 -4.24 1.66 -0.65
C SER A 112 -4.19 2.18 0.79
N ALA A 113 -4.11 1.30 1.78
CA ALA A 113 -4.03 1.70 3.19
C ALA A 113 -2.72 2.45 3.51
N ALA A 114 -1.61 2.04 2.91
CA ALA A 114 -0.34 2.75 3.03
C ALA A 114 -0.46 4.16 2.40
N ILE A 115 -1.10 4.28 1.23
CA ILE A 115 -1.35 5.56 0.56
C ILE A 115 -2.27 6.46 1.40
N PHE A 116 -3.34 5.93 2.00
CA PHE A 116 -4.20 6.70 2.90
C PHE A 116 -3.45 7.18 4.15
N THR A 117 -2.52 6.38 4.66
CA THR A 117 -1.65 6.78 5.78
C THR A 117 -0.74 7.94 5.35
N LEU A 118 -0.11 7.84 4.17
CA LEU A 118 0.69 8.93 3.60
C LEU A 118 -0.14 10.21 3.44
N ALA A 119 -1.34 10.10 2.88
CA ALA A 119 -2.25 11.22 2.68
C ALA A 119 -2.65 11.86 4.00
N ALA A 120 -3.00 11.07 5.02
CA ALA A 120 -3.33 11.54 6.36
C ALA A 120 -2.15 12.30 6.99
N CYS A 121 -0.93 11.78 6.89
CA CYS A 121 0.27 12.47 7.37
C CYS A 121 0.49 13.81 6.67
N VAL A 122 0.35 13.86 5.33
CA VAL A 122 0.45 15.11 4.58
C VAL A 122 -0.59 16.12 5.05
N MET A 123 -1.85 15.69 5.21
CA MET A 123 -2.95 16.56 5.64
C MET A 123 -2.78 17.07 7.08
N LEU A 124 -2.19 16.28 7.97
CA LEU A 124 -1.90 16.70 9.35
C LEU A 124 -0.74 17.70 9.43
N MET A 125 0.25 17.57 8.54
CA MET A 125 1.43 18.43 8.52
C MET A 125 1.23 19.72 7.70
N SER A 126 0.45 19.63 6.64
CA SER A 126 0.07 20.74 5.75
C SER A 126 -1.46 20.78 5.65
N PRO A 127 -2.17 21.34 6.64
CA PRO A 127 -3.63 21.42 6.62
C PRO A 127 -4.10 22.09 5.33
N LEU A 128 -4.99 21.41 4.61
CA LEU A 128 -5.48 21.80 3.30
C LEU A 128 -6.02 23.23 3.33
N LYS A 129 -5.35 24.15 2.63
CA LYS A 129 -6.01 25.36 2.12
C LYS A 129 -6.83 24.90 0.91
N PHE A 130 -8.14 24.77 1.10
CA PHE A 130 -9.04 24.30 0.04
C PHE A 130 -8.94 25.23 -1.17
N SER A 131 -8.44 24.71 -2.30
CA SER A 131 -8.44 25.39 -3.59
C SER A 131 -9.31 24.60 -4.56
N TRP A 132 -10.38 25.22 -5.05
CA TRP A 132 -11.27 24.64 -6.05
C TRP A 132 -10.56 24.24 -7.37
N LEU A 133 -9.32 24.71 -7.57
CA LEU A 133 -8.55 24.54 -8.80
C LEU A 133 -7.55 23.37 -8.75
N PHE A 134 -7.18 22.90 -7.57
CA PHE A 134 -6.18 21.83 -7.40
C PHE A 134 -6.64 20.89 -6.27
N LEU A 135 -7.06 19.69 -6.63
CA LEU A 135 -7.35 18.59 -5.70
C LEU A 135 -6.03 18.05 -5.07
N ALA A 136 -5.19 18.92 -4.52
CA ALA A 136 -3.92 18.57 -3.88
C ALA A 136 -3.53 19.58 -2.79
N PRO A 137 -2.89 19.13 -1.69
CA PRO A 137 -2.32 20.01 -0.67
C PRO A 137 -1.19 20.87 -1.26
N GLN A 138 -1.24 22.17 -0.98
CA GLN A 138 -0.18 23.15 -1.31
C GLN A 138 0.96 23.11 -0.30
#